data_AF-A0A2H0V5E6-F1
#
_entry.id   AF-A0A2H0V5E6-F1
#
_cell.length_a   1.000
_cell.length_b   1.000
_cell.length_c   1.000
_cell.angle_alpha   90.00
_cell.angle_beta   90.00
_cell.angle_gamma   90.00
#
_symmetry.space_group_name_H-M   'P 1'
#
loop_
_entity.id
_entity.type
_entity.pdbx_description
1 polymer ?
#
loop_
_entity_poly.entity_id
_entity_poly.type
_entity_poly.pdbx_seq_one_letter_code
_entity_poly.pdbx_strand_id
1 'polypeptide(L)'
;MEWYNIAGIICLVLLAAVPFITIIKQPTMIFTLRLGKLDRILLPGLNWRIPLIDDLNTFRFSTKIFKKDGDDKKITESIITSDGRIVTVEIGLVTQIGRSKNVCRNGNPFNPNSDDADYAERFINSQDDLDKIVREIIIDIVRSAINGYEFDDTQTHKQLVLQFLRFYVKTLANEEVDNSDPAHINEIKAYEDQRLQQALDGLDPVTDERRIKLITRLFNVTRIDHAKLVANHSILETTGLHIVRVNIDDISPPDKIVDAYQAIETAHAQSLAAKETAKRDITIAKGEAKSIDIKATAEASRRLKMLEAEAAGQNSIEEVRTAHLRARTKDGIGDLANAAIEFAGAFADRARNGGGSSNKKDKS
;
A
#
# COMPACT_ATOMS: atom_id res chain seq x y z
N MET A 1 -86.33 24.75 6.84
CA MET A 1 -85.44 25.81 7.37
C MET A 1 -84.27 25.21 8.15
N GLU A 2 -84.46 24.15 8.94
CA GLU A 2 -83.41 23.57 9.81
C GLU A 2 -82.18 22.98 9.09
N TRP A 3 -82.36 22.26 7.97
CA TRP A 3 -81.24 21.56 7.31
C TRP A 3 -80.19 22.50 6.70
N TYR A 4 -80.60 23.70 6.26
CA TYR A 4 -79.66 24.70 5.72
C TYR A 4 -78.82 25.33 6.82
N ASN A 5 -79.37 25.50 8.02
CA ASN A 5 -78.61 25.99 9.17
C ASN A 5 -77.58 24.95 9.61
N ILE A 6 -77.98 23.67 9.66
CA ILE A 6 -77.08 22.56 9.99
C ILE A 6 -75.98 22.44 8.93
N ALA A 7 -76.33 22.47 7.64
CA ALA A 7 -75.36 22.43 6.54
C ALA A 7 -74.42 23.64 6.55
N GLY A 8 -74.94 24.83 6.85
CA GLY A 8 -74.16 26.06 6.98
C GLY A 8 -73.15 25.98 8.12
N ILE A 9 -73.56 25.48 9.28
CA ILE A 9 -72.68 25.27 10.44
C ILE A 9 -71.59 24.24 10.12
N ILE A 10 -71.95 23.10 9.51
CA ILE A 10 -70.98 22.07 9.12
C ILE A 10 -69.95 22.63 8.14
N CYS A 11 -70.41 23.41 7.14
CA CYS A 11 -69.52 24.04 6.16
C CYS A 11 -68.55 25.03 6.84
N LEU A 12 -69.06 25.83 7.78
CA LEU A 12 -68.25 26.80 8.52
C LEU A 12 -67.21 26.12 9.42
N VAL A 13 -67.57 25.00 10.07
CA VAL A 13 -66.64 24.18 10.87
C VAL A 13 -65.55 23.56 10.00
N LEU A 14 -65.90 23.01 8.82
CA LEU A 14 -64.92 22.46 7.89
C LEU A 14 -63.96 23.53 7.37
N LEU A 15 -64.48 24.72 7.07
CA LEU A 15 -63.67 25.85 6.58
C LEU A 15 -62.74 26.36 7.69
N ALA A 16 -63.21 26.39 8.94
CA ALA A 16 -62.40 26.72 10.11
C ALA A 16 -61.34 25.64 10.44
N ALA A 17 -61.54 24.38 10.05
CA ALA A 17 -60.59 23.30 10.26
C ALA A 17 -59.46 23.25 9.22
N VAL A 18 -59.65 23.81 8.02
CA VAL A 18 -58.60 23.84 6.97
C VAL A 18 -57.24 24.38 7.43
N PRO A 19 -57.13 25.53 8.14
CA PRO A 19 -55.81 26.05 8.54
C PRO A 19 -55.10 25.19 9.61
N PHE A 20 -55.83 24.27 10.27
CA PHE A 20 -55.26 23.33 11.22
C PHE A 20 -54.57 22.14 10.54
N ILE A 21 -54.84 21.91 9.26
CA ILE A 21 -54.27 20.80 8.51
C ILE A 21 -53.09 21.31 7.70
N THR A 22 -51.95 20.63 7.83
CA THR A 22 -50.76 20.89 7.03
C THR A 22 -50.23 19.62 6.38
N ILE A 23 -49.84 19.72 5.12
CA ILE A 23 -49.28 18.62 4.36
C ILE A 23 -47.80 18.90 4.19
N ILE A 24 -46.97 18.02 4.76
CA ILE A 24 -45.53 18.12 4.71
C ILE A 24 -45.02 17.13 3.65
N LYS A 25 -44.26 17.63 2.67
CA LYS A 25 -43.69 16.81 1.59
C LYS A 25 -42.46 16.05 2.10
N GLN A 26 -42.26 14.81 1.65
CA GLN A 26 -41.00 14.10 1.89
C GLN A 26 -39.85 14.75 1.09
N PRO A 27 -38.62 14.90 1.63
CA PRO A 27 -38.11 14.54 2.96
C PRO A 27 -37.95 15.78 3.88
N THR A 28 -39.03 16.52 4.15
CA THR A 28 -38.99 17.68 5.08
C THR A 28 -39.57 17.31 6.45
N MET A 29 -38.98 17.80 7.54
CA MET A 29 -39.61 17.78 8.87
C MET A 29 -39.79 19.22 9.34
N ILE A 30 -40.89 19.52 10.01
CA ILE A 30 -41.16 20.88 10.47
C ILE A 30 -41.13 20.89 11.98
N PHE A 31 -40.40 21.84 12.56
CA PHE A 31 -40.49 22.10 13.99
C PHE A 31 -41.64 23.07 14.23
N THR A 32 -42.47 22.75 15.22
CA THR A 32 -43.52 23.65 15.69
C THR A 32 -43.05 24.32 16.97
N LEU A 33 -42.96 25.64 16.92
CA LEU A 33 -42.71 26.47 18.09
C LEU A 33 -44.06 26.93 18.63
N ARG A 34 -44.35 26.61 19.89
CA ARG A 34 -45.53 27.10 20.59
C ARG A 34 -45.09 28.13 21.62
N LEU A 35 -45.51 29.38 21.45
CA LEU A 35 -45.14 30.49 22.34
C LEU A 35 -43.60 30.66 22.48
N GLY A 36 -42.87 30.48 21.38
CA GLY A 36 -41.41 30.58 21.34
C GLY A 36 -40.66 29.38 21.94
N LYS A 37 -41.36 28.34 22.42
CA LYS A 37 -40.75 27.08 22.87
C LYS A 37 -41.00 25.95 21.89
N LEU A 38 -40.04 25.04 21.75
CA LEU A 38 -40.21 23.87 20.90
C LEU A 38 -41.25 22.91 21.50
N ASP A 39 -42.32 22.63 20.75
CA ASP A 39 -43.43 21.75 21.20
C ASP A 39 -43.31 20.34 20.61
N ARG A 40 -43.24 20.24 19.27
CA ARG A 40 -43.19 18.94 18.57
C ARG A 40 -42.55 19.01 17.18
N ILE A 41 -42.01 17.87 16.72
CA ILE A 41 -41.50 17.64 15.36
C ILE A 41 -42.60 16.99 14.51
N LEU A 42 -42.91 17.59 13.36
CA LEU A 42 -43.87 17.05 12.40
C LEU A 42 -43.15 16.22 11.34
N LEU A 43 -43.50 14.94 11.26
CA LEU A 43 -43.00 13.98 10.27
C LEU A 43 -43.66 14.21 8.89
N PRO A 44 -43.07 13.71 7.79
CA PRO A 44 -43.68 13.85 6.47
C PRO A 44 -45.06 13.20 6.42
N GLY A 45 -46.04 13.92 5.89
CA GLY A 45 -47.44 13.48 5.88
C GLY A 45 -48.41 14.57 6.32
N LEU A 46 -49.61 14.13 6.70
CA LEU A 46 -50.69 14.99 7.19
C LEU A 46 -50.48 15.29 8.67
N ASN A 47 -50.35 16.56 9.01
CA ASN A 47 -50.10 16.99 10.38
C ASN A 47 -51.10 18.04 10.84
N TRP A 48 -51.46 17.94 12.12
CA TRP A 48 -52.33 18.88 12.80
C TRP A 48 -51.51 19.99 13.46
N ARG A 49 -51.90 21.26 13.24
CA ARG A 49 -51.31 22.45 13.85
C ARG A 49 -52.36 23.43 14.34
N ILE A 50 -51.98 24.32 15.23
CA ILE A 50 -52.83 25.43 15.68
C ILE A 50 -52.26 26.74 15.12
N PRO A 51 -52.86 27.34 14.08
CA PRO A 51 -52.24 28.43 13.30
C PRO A 51 -52.00 29.74 14.07
N LEU A 52 -52.62 29.92 15.24
CA LEU A 52 -52.51 31.15 16.04
C LEU A 52 -51.39 31.09 17.09
N ILE A 53 -50.92 29.89 17.43
CA ILE A 53 -49.97 29.66 18.54
C ILE A 53 -48.74 28.89 18.07
N ASP A 54 -48.89 28.06 17.02
CA ASP A 54 -47.82 27.26 16.46
C ASP A 54 -47.20 28.02 15.26
N ASP A 55 -45.95 28.48 15.42
CA ASP A 55 -45.14 28.96 14.31
C ASP A 55 -44.50 27.78 13.57
N LEU A 56 -44.61 27.77 12.24
CA LEU A 56 -43.99 26.74 11.40
C LEU A 56 -42.63 27.22 10.92
N ASN A 57 -41.57 26.64 11.48
CA ASN A 57 -40.25 26.79 10.90
C ASN A 57 -39.96 25.57 10.03
N THR A 58 -40.02 25.77 8.72
CA THR A 58 -39.84 24.68 7.76
C THR A 58 -38.39 24.25 7.74
N PHE A 59 -38.12 23.04 8.21
CA PHE A 59 -36.80 22.46 8.10
C PHE A 59 -36.76 21.42 6.98
N ARG A 60 -36.10 21.76 5.89
CA ARG A 60 -35.77 20.74 4.89
C ARG A 60 -34.59 19.97 5.46
N PHE A 61 -34.70 18.66 5.67
CA PHE A 61 -33.48 17.86 5.72
C PHE A 61 -32.79 18.12 4.42
N SER A 62 -31.75 18.93 4.53
CA SER A 62 -30.81 19.14 3.47
C SER A 62 -30.06 17.83 3.36
N THR A 63 -30.66 16.85 2.69
CA THR A 63 -29.84 15.96 1.87
C THR A 63 -29.28 16.85 0.78
N LYS A 64 -28.30 17.69 1.13
CA LYS A 64 -27.41 18.32 0.17
C LYS A 64 -26.60 17.13 -0.35
N ILE A 65 -27.16 16.49 -1.37
CA ILE A 65 -26.38 15.60 -2.20
C ILE A 65 -25.49 16.59 -2.96
N PHE A 66 -24.21 16.64 -2.63
CA PHE A 66 -23.24 17.26 -3.51
C PHE A 66 -23.27 16.45 -4.80
N LYS A 67 -24.16 16.83 -5.71
CA LYS A 67 -24.27 16.21 -7.02
C LYS A 67 -23.20 16.82 -7.90
N LYS A 68 -22.66 15.96 -8.75
CA LYS A 68 -21.61 16.23 -9.73
C LYS A 68 -21.92 17.40 -10.67
N ASP A 69 -23.18 17.79 -10.83
CA ASP A 69 -23.61 18.77 -11.83
C ASP A 69 -24.41 19.91 -11.19
N GLY A 70 -23.77 21.06 -11.02
CA GLY A 70 -24.42 22.34 -10.73
C GLY A 70 -24.28 22.83 -9.29
N ASP A 71 -23.15 23.48 -9.01
CA ASP A 71 -22.97 24.50 -7.95
C ASP A 71 -23.02 24.05 -6.47
N ASP A 72 -22.94 22.76 -6.18
CA ASP A 72 -22.59 22.25 -4.84
C ASP A 72 -21.08 21.97 -4.79
N LYS A 73 -20.29 22.95 -4.30
CA LYS A 73 -18.82 22.90 -4.26
C LYS A 73 -18.28 21.61 -3.64
N LYS A 74 -17.76 20.72 -4.49
CA LYS A 74 -16.79 19.69 -4.13
C LYS A 74 -15.71 20.30 -3.24
N ILE A 75 -15.37 19.61 -2.16
CA ILE A 75 -14.32 20.04 -1.25
C ILE A 75 -13.01 19.56 -1.85
N THR A 76 -12.25 20.48 -2.42
CA THR A 76 -10.93 20.18 -2.98
C THR A 76 -9.90 20.65 -1.98
N GLU A 77 -9.20 19.72 -1.35
CA GLU A 77 -8.16 20.02 -0.36
C GLU A 77 -6.83 19.42 -0.78
N SER A 78 -5.75 20.16 -0.54
CA SER A 78 -4.39 19.69 -0.74
C SER A 78 -3.85 19.16 0.58
N ILE A 79 -3.47 17.89 0.60
CA ILE A 79 -3.01 17.16 1.77
C ILE A 79 -1.62 16.58 1.50
N ILE A 80 -0.80 16.48 2.54
CA ILE A 80 0.57 15.96 2.44
C ILE A 80 0.57 14.49 2.89
N THR A 81 1.17 13.61 2.11
CA THR A 81 1.34 12.18 2.42
C THR A 81 2.49 11.95 3.41
N SER A 82 2.63 10.72 3.91
CA SER A 82 3.69 10.37 4.89
C SER A 82 5.11 10.63 4.37
N ASP A 83 5.30 10.52 3.05
CA ASP A 83 6.56 10.77 2.34
C ASP A 83 6.75 12.25 1.92
N GLY A 84 5.90 13.16 2.39
CA GLY A 84 6.03 14.61 2.18
C GLY A 84 5.58 15.10 0.80
N ARG A 85 4.83 14.28 0.05
CA ARG A 85 4.28 14.64 -1.26
C ARG A 85 2.86 15.19 -1.14
N ILE A 86 2.43 16.00 -2.08
CA ILE A 86 1.10 16.62 -2.04
C ILE A 86 0.14 15.80 -2.89
N VAL A 87 -1.02 15.49 -2.32
CA VAL A 87 -2.18 14.92 -3.01
C VAL A 87 -3.36 15.87 -2.86
N THR A 88 -4.11 16.03 -3.94
CA THR A 88 -5.37 16.76 -3.94
C THR A 88 -6.50 15.77 -3.79
N VAL A 89 -7.40 16.02 -2.85
CA VAL A 89 -8.50 15.13 -2.52
C VAL A 89 -9.81 15.84 -2.81
N GLU A 90 -10.67 15.16 -3.56
CA GLU A 90 -12.03 15.59 -3.81
C GLU A 90 -13.00 14.85 -2.89
N ILE A 91 -13.64 15.60 -2.00
CA ILE A 91 -14.61 15.08 -1.04
C ILE A 91 -16.00 15.61 -1.42
N GLY A 92 -16.96 14.70 -1.56
CA GLY A 92 -18.38 14.96 -1.65
C GLY A 92 -19.09 14.46 -0.39
N LEU A 93 -19.69 15.35 0.39
CA LEU A 93 -20.21 15.00 1.71
C LEU A 93 -21.75 15.00 1.75
N VAL A 94 -22.41 13.86 1.88
CA VAL A 94 -23.87 13.86 2.14
C VAL A 94 -24.11 13.73 3.63
N THR A 95 -24.33 14.86 4.29
CA THR A 95 -24.80 14.91 5.68
C THR A 95 -26.32 14.75 5.74
N GLN A 96 -26.82 14.17 6.84
CA GLN A 96 -28.21 14.33 7.23
C GLN A 96 -28.27 14.53 8.73
N ILE A 97 -29.10 15.45 9.19
CA ILE A 97 -29.33 15.58 10.63
C ILE A 97 -30.03 14.31 11.11
N GLY A 98 -29.36 13.57 11.99
CA GLY A 98 -29.86 12.33 12.57
C GLY A 98 -30.27 12.53 14.02
N ARG A 99 -31.13 11.63 14.52
CA ARG A 99 -31.35 11.48 15.96
C ARG A 99 -30.16 10.74 16.57
N SER A 100 -29.53 11.29 17.61
CA SER A 100 -28.60 10.53 18.46
C SER A 100 -29.33 9.34 19.10
N LYS A 101 -28.67 8.18 19.21
CA LYS A 101 -29.24 6.97 19.80
C LYS A 101 -29.52 7.16 21.29
N ASN A 102 -28.73 7.98 21.98
CA ASN A 102 -28.89 8.29 23.39
C ASN A 102 -30.19 9.06 23.71
N VAL A 103 -30.73 9.80 22.74
CA VAL A 103 -32.05 10.49 22.85
C VAL A 103 -33.21 9.47 22.89
N CYS A 104 -33.05 8.32 22.22
CA CYS A 104 -34.13 7.34 22.10
C CYS A 104 -34.14 6.28 23.21
N ARG A 105 -33.09 6.19 24.04
CA ARG A 105 -32.95 5.12 25.05
C ARG A 105 -33.93 5.27 26.22
N ASN A 106 -34.45 6.47 26.47
CA ASN A 106 -35.34 6.78 27.59
C ASN A 106 -36.80 7.02 27.19
N GLY A 107 -37.38 6.20 26.29
CA GLY A 107 -38.84 5.95 26.20
C GLY A 107 -39.79 7.14 25.95
N ASN A 108 -39.26 8.36 25.84
CA ASN A 108 -40.01 9.59 25.65
C ASN A 108 -39.23 10.41 24.63
N PRO A 109 -39.61 10.36 23.34
CA PRO A 109 -38.78 10.87 22.26
C PRO A 109 -38.63 12.39 22.25
N PHE A 110 -39.19 13.12 23.22
CA PHE A 110 -39.11 14.57 23.38
C PHE A 110 -39.50 14.95 24.81
N ASN A 111 -38.51 15.26 25.66
CA ASN A 111 -38.78 16.01 26.89
C ASN A 111 -38.47 17.47 26.57
N PRO A 112 -39.42 18.42 26.66
CA PRO A 112 -39.14 19.84 26.39
C PRO A 112 -38.14 20.46 27.38
N ASN A 113 -37.76 19.73 28.44
CA ASN A 113 -36.69 20.07 29.39
C ASN A 113 -35.46 19.16 29.25
N SER A 114 -35.34 18.32 28.21
CA SER A 114 -34.09 17.62 27.89
C SER A 114 -33.18 18.50 27.05
N ASP A 115 -31.90 18.13 27.00
CA ASP A 115 -30.88 18.75 26.16
C ASP A 115 -31.35 18.91 24.68
N ASP A 116 -32.30 18.08 24.22
CA ASP A 116 -32.99 18.11 22.91
C ASP A 116 -33.64 19.45 22.52
N ALA A 117 -34.19 20.19 23.50
CA ALA A 117 -34.76 21.51 23.23
C ALA A 117 -33.67 22.59 23.03
N ASP A 118 -32.56 22.47 23.76
CA ASP A 118 -31.36 23.32 23.59
C ASP A 118 -30.69 23.03 22.24
N TYR A 119 -30.68 21.77 21.78
CA TYR A 119 -30.18 21.39 20.47
C TYR A 119 -30.93 22.07 19.32
N ALA A 120 -32.26 22.10 19.35
CA ALA A 120 -33.05 22.73 18.29
C ALA A 120 -32.93 24.27 18.26
N GLU A 121 -32.70 24.91 19.41
CA GLU A 121 -32.49 26.35 19.49
C GLU A 121 -31.09 26.75 18.98
N ARG A 122 -30.04 26.00 19.36
CA ARG A 122 -28.69 26.14 18.77
C ARG A 122 -28.71 25.93 17.25
N PHE A 123 -29.53 24.99 16.79
CA PHE A 123 -29.65 24.60 15.40
C PHE A 123 -30.27 25.69 14.50
N ILE A 124 -31.29 26.41 14.96
CA ILE A 124 -31.95 27.50 14.22
C ILE A 124 -31.00 28.70 14.04
N ASN A 125 -30.13 28.96 15.01
CA ASN A 125 -29.27 30.15 15.01
C ASN A 125 -27.92 29.96 14.30
N SER A 126 -27.54 28.72 13.94
CA SER A 126 -26.15 28.36 13.57
C SER A 126 -26.00 27.69 12.20
N GLN A 127 -27.05 27.56 11.39
CA GLN A 127 -27.03 26.71 10.19
C GLN A 127 -25.86 26.97 9.21
N ASP A 128 -25.48 28.23 8.98
CA ASP A 128 -24.34 28.59 8.13
C ASP A 128 -22.97 28.27 8.79
N ASP A 129 -22.90 28.29 10.12
CA ASP A 129 -21.69 27.92 10.88
C ASP A 129 -21.52 26.39 10.94
N LEU A 130 -22.61 25.65 11.05
CA LEU A 130 -22.60 24.18 11.14
C LEU A 130 -22.04 23.51 9.88
N ASP A 131 -22.45 23.95 8.69
CA ASP A 131 -21.93 23.43 7.42
C ASP A 131 -20.40 23.65 7.31
N LYS A 132 -19.91 24.79 7.81
CA LYS A 132 -18.47 25.12 7.84
C LYS A 132 -17.71 24.29 8.87
N ILE A 133 -18.26 24.13 10.08
CA ILE A 133 -17.65 23.33 11.14
C ILE A 133 -17.54 21.86 10.73
N VAL A 134 -18.60 21.26 10.20
CA VAL A 134 -18.56 19.86 9.74
C VAL A 134 -17.57 19.68 8.60
N ARG A 135 -17.48 20.64 7.68
CA ARG A 135 -16.47 20.63 6.63
C ARG A 135 -15.05 20.55 7.22
N GLU A 136 -14.70 21.42 8.14
CA GLU A 136 -13.37 21.43 8.77
C GLU A 136 -13.07 20.12 9.50
N ILE A 137 -14.03 19.59 10.27
CA ILE A 137 -13.87 18.30 10.98
C ILE A 137 -13.58 17.17 9.98
N ILE A 138 -14.34 17.11 8.88
CA ILE A 138 -14.16 16.05 7.89
C ILE A 138 -12.84 16.18 7.16
N ILE A 139 -12.43 17.41 6.83
CA ILE A 139 -11.13 17.69 6.24
C ILE A 139 -10.02 17.23 7.20
N ASP A 140 -10.13 17.53 8.49
CA ASP A 140 -9.12 17.13 9.48
C ASP A 140 -9.06 15.61 9.68
N ILE A 141 -10.19 14.91 9.70
CA ILE A 141 -10.22 13.44 9.74
C ILE A 141 -9.56 12.85 8.49
N VAL A 142 -9.91 13.36 7.31
CA VAL A 142 -9.32 12.89 6.03
C VAL A 142 -7.83 13.19 5.97
N ARG A 143 -7.41 14.38 6.42
CA ARG A 143 -6.00 14.79 6.52
C ARG A 143 -5.24 13.85 7.46
N SER A 144 -5.79 13.58 8.64
CA SER A 144 -5.19 12.64 9.60
C SER A 144 -5.02 11.23 9.03
N ALA A 145 -5.94 10.76 8.19
CA ALA A 145 -5.85 9.45 7.57
C ALA A 145 -4.83 9.42 6.43
N ILE A 146 -4.85 10.43 5.54
CA ILE A 146 -3.99 10.48 4.36
C ILE A 146 -2.53 10.71 4.72
N ASN A 147 -2.25 11.46 5.79
CA ASN A 147 -0.90 11.63 6.32
C ASN A 147 -0.22 10.30 6.68
N GLY A 148 -0.97 9.21 6.86
CA GLY A 148 -0.43 7.88 7.12
C GLY A 148 -0.11 7.06 5.87
N TYR A 149 -0.60 7.44 4.69
CA TYR A 149 -0.34 6.74 3.43
C TYR A 149 0.87 7.32 2.71
N GLU A 150 1.64 6.45 2.05
CA GLU A 150 2.65 6.86 1.08
C GLU A 150 1.98 7.30 -0.23
N PHE A 151 2.60 8.25 -0.93
CA PHE A 151 2.08 8.71 -2.22
C PHE A 151 1.86 7.58 -3.23
N ASP A 152 2.82 6.66 -3.36
CA ASP A 152 2.74 5.55 -4.31
C ASP A 152 1.54 4.63 -4.02
N ASP A 153 1.25 4.39 -2.73
CA ASP A 153 0.09 3.62 -2.29
C ASP A 153 -1.23 4.32 -2.68
N THR A 154 -1.29 5.65 -2.58
CA THR A 154 -2.49 6.42 -2.98
C THR A 154 -2.76 6.40 -4.48
N GLN A 155 -1.71 6.26 -5.31
CA GLN A 155 -1.85 6.21 -6.77
C GLN A 155 -2.09 4.77 -7.26
N THR A 156 -1.28 3.83 -6.81
CA THR A 156 -1.32 2.43 -7.26
C THR A 156 -2.55 1.68 -6.73
N HIS A 157 -2.97 1.96 -5.49
CA HIS A 157 -4.08 1.28 -4.82
C HIS A 157 -5.25 2.21 -4.50
N LYS A 158 -5.42 3.25 -5.33
CA LYS A 158 -6.40 4.34 -5.17
C LYS A 158 -7.79 3.89 -4.71
N GLN A 159 -8.39 2.90 -5.38
CA GLN A 159 -9.75 2.44 -5.05
C GLN A 159 -9.84 1.83 -3.65
N LEU A 160 -8.83 1.07 -3.26
CA LEU A 160 -8.77 0.43 -1.95
C LEU A 160 -8.57 1.48 -0.84
N VAL A 161 -7.66 2.43 -1.06
CA VAL A 161 -7.43 3.56 -0.15
C VAL A 161 -8.71 4.38 0.02
N LEU A 162 -9.38 4.73 -1.09
CA LEU A 162 -10.65 5.45 -1.05
C LEU A 162 -11.74 4.69 -0.28
N GLN A 163 -11.83 3.37 -0.44
CA GLN A 163 -12.79 2.54 0.29
C GLN A 163 -12.52 2.57 1.80
N PHE A 164 -11.27 2.40 2.21
CA PHE A 164 -10.88 2.45 3.62
C PHE A 164 -11.09 3.84 4.23
N LEU A 165 -10.76 4.89 3.48
CA LEU A 165 -10.93 6.27 3.89
C LEU A 165 -12.42 6.63 4.08
N ARG A 166 -13.29 6.27 3.13
CA ARG A 166 -14.74 6.50 3.25
C ARG A 166 -15.33 5.87 4.50
N PHE A 167 -14.92 4.63 4.78
CA PHE A 167 -15.32 3.94 5.99
C PHE A 167 -14.78 4.64 7.24
N TYR A 168 -13.48 4.93 7.26
CA TYR A 168 -12.80 5.56 8.39
C TYR A 168 -13.50 6.87 8.78
N VAL A 169 -13.78 7.73 7.81
CA VAL A 169 -14.50 8.99 8.03
C VAL A 169 -15.92 8.73 8.52
N LYS A 170 -16.66 7.80 7.89
CA LYS A 170 -18.03 7.49 8.29
C LYS A 170 -18.10 6.99 9.72
N THR A 171 -17.22 6.10 10.14
CA THR A 171 -17.23 5.54 11.49
C THR A 171 -16.74 6.56 12.51
N LEU A 172 -15.61 7.25 12.26
CA LEU A 172 -15.14 8.28 13.19
C LEU A 172 -16.13 9.43 13.38
N ALA A 173 -16.92 9.73 12.36
CA ALA A 173 -17.90 10.80 12.44
C ALA A 173 -19.23 10.40 13.10
N ASN A 174 -19.55 9.11 13.21
CA ASN A 174 -20.88 8.65 13.64
C ASN A 174 -20.90 7.67 14.80
N GLU A 175 -19.80 6.97 15.09
CA GLU A 175 -19.80 5.97 16.15
C GLU A 175 -19.79 6.68 17.50
N GLU A 176 -20.85 6.49 18.29
CA GLU A 176 -20.92 7.00 19.65
C GLU A 176 -19.91 6.25 20.53
N VAL A 177 -19.17 6.94 21.41
CA VAL A 177 -18.16 6.28 22.26
C VAL A 177 -18.61 6.19 23.69
N ASP A 178 -18.97 4.98 24.12
CA ASP A 178 -19.08 4.67 25.54
C ASP A 178 -17.73 4.20 26.09
N ASN A 179 -16.95 5.14 26.63
CA ASN A 179 -15.65 4.86 27.25
C ASN A 179 -15.75 4.01 28.53
N SER A 180 -16.96 3.80 29.05
CA SER A 180 -17.18 3.02 30.27
C SER A 180 -17.55 1.56 30.01
N ASP A 181 -17.91 1.22 28.76
CA ASP A 181 -18.31 -0.14 28.37
C ASP A 181 -17.23 -0.89 27.56
N PRO A 182 -16.51 -1.85 28.16
CA PRO A 182 -15.54 -2.67 27.45
C PRO A 182 -16.18 -3.58 26.37
N ALA A 183 -17.48 -3.88 26.44
CA ALA A 183 -18.17 -4.64 25.40
C ALA A 183 -18.25 -3.84 24.09
N HIS A 184 -18.54 -2.54 24.18
CA HIS A 184 -18.60 -1.64 23.03
C HIS A 184 -17.23 -1.51 22.34
N ILE A 185 -16.14 -1.42 23.11
CA ILE A 185 -14.78 -1.39 22.57
C ILE A 185 -14.46 -2.67 21.77
N ASN A 186 -14.90 -3.83 22.26
CA ASN A 186 -14.69 -5.11 21.58
C ASN A 186 -15.56 -5.24 20.33
N GLU A 187 -16.77 -4.69 20.34
CA GLU A 187 -17.65 -4.64 19.16
C GLU A 187 -17.03 -3.84 18.01
N ILE A 188 -16.47 -2.67 18.31
CA ILE A 188 -15.77 -1.83 17.32
C ILE A 188 -14.58 -2.61 16.72
N LYS A 189 -13.76 -3.24 17.55
CA LYS A 189 -12.63 -4.06 17.09
C LYS A 189 -13.08 -5.23 16.22
N ALA A 190 -14.14 -5.94 16.62
CA ALA A 190 -14.68 -7.04 15.84
C ALA A 190 -15.19 -6.57 14.46
N TYR A 191 -15.82 -5.40 14.41
CA TYR A 191 -16.28 -4.79 13.16
C TYR A 191 -15.10 -4.42 12.23
N GLU A 192 -14.00 -3.91 12.78
CA GLU A 192 -12.77 -3.68 12.02
C GLU A 192 -12.18 -4.97 11.45
N ASP A 193 -12.05 -6.00 12.28
CA ASP A 193 -11.47 -7.28 11.88
C ASP A 193 -12.34 -7.94 10.80
N GLN A 194 -13.66 -7.86 10.91
CA GLN A 194 -14.59 -8.32 9.88
C GLN A 194 -14.41 -7.55 8.56
N ARG A 195 -14.19 -6.24 8.62
CA ARG A 195 -13.90 -5.41 7.42
C ARG A 195 -12.59 -5.83 6.76
N LEU A 196 -11.54 -6.08 7.54
CA LEU A 196 -10.28 -6.58 7.00
C LEU A 196 -10.50 -7.94 6.33
N GLN A 197 -11.26 -8.84 6.95
CA GLN A 197 -11.61 -10.13 6.35
C GLN A 197 -12.38 -9.97 5.04
N GLN A 198 -13.36 -9.06 4.96
CA GLN A 198 -14.08 -8.76 3.72
C GLN A 198 -13.15 -8.24 2.62
N ALA A 199 -12.16 -7.42 2.96
CA ALA A 199 -11.17 -6.93 1.99
C ALA A 199 -10.21 -8.02 1.52
N LEU A 200 -10.02 -9.07 2.32
CA LEU A 200 -9.19 -10.23 2.01
C LEU A 200 -9.98 -11.38 1.37
N ASP A 201 -11.31 -11.27 1.30
CA ASP A 201 -12.18 -12.33 0.80
C ASP A 201 -11.85 -12.68 -0.67
N GLY A 202 -11.83 -13.97 -0.96
CA GLY A 202 -11.47 -14.49 -2.28
C GLY A 202 -9.97 -14.48 -2.62
N LEU A 203 -9.08 -14.11 -1.70
CA LEU A 203 -7.62 -14.24 -1.88
C LEU A 203 -7.11 -15.55 -1.28
N ASP A 204 -6.23 -16.24 -2.00
CA ASP A 204 -5.60 -17.46 -1.49
C ASP A 204 -4.31 -17.10 -0.70
N PRO A 205 -4.19 -17.51 0.57
CA PRO A 205 -3.05 -17.15 1.43
C PRO A 205 -1.68 -17.58 0.88
N VAL A 206 -1.62 -18.59 0.02
CA VAL A 206 -0.35 -19.11 -0.52
C VAL A 206 0.06 -18.37 -1.78
N THR A 207 -0.88 -18.09 -2.67
CA THR A 207 -0.59 -17.45 -3.97
C THR A 207 -0.63 -15.92 -3.90
N ASP A 208 -1.47 -15.35 -3.03
CA ASP A 208 -1.69 -13.91 -2.89
C ASP A 208 -0.97 -13.29 -1.69
N GLU A 209 0.04 -13.94 -1.12
CA GLU A 209 0.75 -13.51 0.10
C GLU A 209 1.16 -12.01 0.04
N ARG A 210 1.69 -11.56 -1.10
CA ARG A 210 2.09 -10.16 -1.30
C ARG A 210 0.89 -9.20 -1.24
N ARG A 211 -0.22 -9.59 -1.83
CA ARG A 211 -1.44 -8.78 -1.91
C ARG A 211 -2.13 -8.71 -0.55
N ILE A 212 -2.16 -9.81 0.20
CA ILE A 212 -2.65 -9.86 1.57
C ILE A 212 -1.80 -8.95 2.48
N LYS A 213 -0.47 -9.06 2.41
CA LYS A 213 0.43 -8.17 3.19
C LYS A 213 0.20 -6.70 2.88
N LEU A 214 0.01 -6.37 1.61
CA LEU A 214 -0.28 -5.02 1.16
C LEU A 214 -1.63 -4.52 1.71
N ILE A 215 -2.71 -5.29 1.52
CA ILE A 215 -4.05 -4.90 1.99
C ILE A 215 -4.05 -4.68 3.50
N THR A 216 -3.44 -5.59 4.26
CA THR A 216 -3.32 -5.47 5.72
C THR A 216 -2.50 -4.24 6.12
N ARG A 217 -1.40 -3.95 5.42
CA ARG A 217 -0.61 -2.72 5.65
C ARG A 217 -1.46 -1.47 5.42
N LEU A 218 -2.11 -1.38 4.27
CA LEU A 218 -2.94 -0.24 3.89
C LEU A 218 -4.14 -0.06 4.83
N PHE A 219 -4.73 -1.16 5.29
CA PHE A 219 -5.82 -1.14 6.26
C PHE A 219 -5.35 -0.56 7.60
N ASN A 220 -4.19 -1.01 8.09
CA ASN A 220 -3.65 -0.62 9.38
C ASN A 220 -3.39 0.89 9.50
N VAL A 221 -3.10 1.57 8.38
CA VAL A 221 -2.96 3.03 8.33
C VAL A 221 -4.26 3.73 8.76
N THR A 222 -5.40 3.28 8.23
CA THR A 222 -6.75 3.78 8.54
C THR A 222 -7.48 2.95 9.59
N ARG A 223 -6.73 2.29 10.47
CA ARG A 223 -7.33 1.58 11.58
C ARG A 223 -7.87 2.59 12.60
N ILE A 224 -9.11 2.37 13.01
CA ILE A 224 -9.83 3.13 14.01
C ILE A 224 -9.33 2.66 15.36
N ASP A 225 -8.43 3.44 15.94
CA ASP A 225 -8.07 3.28 17.34
C ASP A 225 -9.13 3.98 18.21
N HIS A 226 -9.48 3.38 19.34
CA HIS A 226 -10.44 3.90 20.29
C HIS A 226 -10.07 5.32 20.75
N ALA A 227 -8.76 5.59 20.95
CA ALA A 227 -8.29 6.93 21.29
C ALA A 227 -8.62 8.00 20.22
N LYS A 228 -8.58 7.62 18.93
CA LYS A 228 -8.95 8.52 17.82
C LYS A 228 -10.45 8.75 17.74
N LEU A 229 -11.25 7.77 18.16
CA LEU A 229 -12.70 7.86 18.20
C LEU A 229 -13.17 8.84 19.28
N VAL A 230 -12.61 8.73 20.50
CA VAL A 230 -12.94 9.61 21.63
C VAL A 230 -12.65 11.08 21.35
N ALA A 231 -11.51 11.38 20.71
CA ALA A 231 -11.10 12.75 20.43
C ALA A 231 -12.07 13.48 19.48
N ASN A 232 -12.61 12.77 18.48
CA ASN A 232 -13.44 13.38 17.43
C ASN A 232 -14.94 13.41 17.78
N HIS A 233 -15.39 12.51 18.66
CA HIS A 233 -16.78 12.38 19.11
C HIS A 233 -17.35 13.68 19.74
N SER A 234 -16.54 14.37 20.54
CA SER A 234 -16.97 15.56 21.31
C SER A 234 -17.53 16.71 20.46
N ILE A 235 -17.12 16.82 19.20
CA ILE A 235 -17.41 18.00 18.38
C ILE A 235 -18.70 17.80 17.56
N LEU A 236 -18.97 16.60 17.05
CA LEU A 236 -20.15 16.31 16.25
C LEU A 236 -21.41 16.09 17.09
N GLU A 237 -21.30 15.46 18.27
CA GLU A 237 -22.43 15.33 19.20
C GLU A 237 -22.96 16.68 19.67
N THR A 238 -22.06 17.63 19.95
CA THR A 238 -22.43 19.00 20.34
C THR A 238 -23.29 19.69 19.25
N THR A 239 -23.16 19.27 18.00
CA THR A 239 -23.92 19.81 16.85
C THR A 239 -25.16 19.00 16.48
N GLY A 240 -25.34 17.78 17.00
CA GLY A 240 -26.46 16.89 16.64
C GLY A 240 -26.44 16.40 15.19
N LEU A 241 -25.29 16.47 14.50
CA LEU A 241 -25.15 16.15 13.08
C LEU A 241 -24.67 14.71 12.88
N HIS A 242 -25.31 14.00 11.95
CA HIS A 242 -24.93 12.64 11.56
C HIS A 242 -24.49 12.63 10.09
N ILE A 243 -23.42 11.91 9.79
CA ILE A 243 -22.88 11.82 8.45
C ILE A 243 -23.40 10.56 7.78
N VAL A 244 -24.43 10.72 6.95
CA VAL A 244 -25.09 9.56 6.33
C VAL A 244 -24.24 8.92 5.25
N ARG A 245 -23.55 9.74 4.45
CA ARG A 245 -22.65 9.23 3.42
C ARG A 245 -21.51 10.20 3.15
N VAL A 246 -20.29 9.69 3.22
CA VAL A 246 -19.11 10.37 2.72
C VAL A 246 -18.76 9.75 1.38
N ASN A 247 -18.77 10.54 0.33
CA ASN A 247 -18.16 10.19 -0.93
C ASN A 247 -16.79 10.86 -0.98
N ILE A 248 -15.74 10.06 -1.16
CA ILE A 248 -14.43 10.60 -1.49
C ILE A 248 -14.25 10.19 -2.93
N ASP A 249 -14.39 11.16 -3.82
CA ASP A 249 -14.55 10.93 -5.25
C ASP A 249 -13.19 10.62 -5.86
N ASP A 250 -12.17 11.39 -5.47
CA ASP A 250 -10.86 11.30 -6.09
C ASP A 250 -9.71 11.68 -5.15
N ILE A 251 -8.55 11.07 -5.39
CA ILE A 251 -7.25 11.45 -4.82
C ILE A 251 -6.27 11.50 -5.98
N SER A 252 -5.81 12.70 -6.32
CA SER A 252 -4.99 12.93 -7.51
C SER A 252 -3.88 13.94 -7.22
N PRO A 253 -2.71 13.81 -7.87
CA PRO A 253 -1.66 14.83 -7.76
C PRO A 253 -2.18 16.20 -8.24
N PRO A 254 -1.69 17.33 -7.69
CA PRO A 254 -2.14 18.65 -8.12
C PRO A 254 -1.85 18.90 -9.60
N ASP A 255 -2.82 19.49 -10.32
CA ASP A 255 -2.76 19.73 -11.77
C ASP A 255 -1.47 20.43 -12.23
N LYS A 256 -0.94 21.35 -11.40
CA LYS A 256 0.28 22.11 -11.72
C LYS A 256 1.58 21.29 -11.64
N ILE A 257 1.57 20.11 -11.02
CA ILE A 257 2.78 19.30 -10.77
C ILE A 257 2.76 18.00 -11.58
N VAL A 258 1.67 17.69 -12.28
CA VAL A 258 1.51 16.44 -13.05
C VAL A 258 2.67 16.25 -14.05
N ASP A 259 3.03 17.29 -14.79
CA ASP A 259 4.11 17.22 -15.79
C ASP A 259 5.49 16.94 -15.16
N ALA A 260 5.78 17.59 -14.03
CA ALA A 260 7.01 17.36 -13.29
C ALA A 260 7.05 15.95 -12.67
N TYR A 261 5.90 15.45 -12.20
CA TYR A 261 5.78 14.07 -11.70
C TYR A 261 5.98 13.05 -12.82
N GLN A 262 5.31 13.22 -13.96
CA GLN A 262 5.50 12.35 -15.12
C GLN A 262 6.96 12.34 -15.57
N ALA A 263 7.65 13.48 -15.52
CA ALA A 263 9.09 13.55 -15.79
C ALA A 263 9.94 12.78 -14.77
N ILE A 264 9.61 12.86 -13.47
CA ILE A 264 10.33 12.11 -12.42
C ILE A 264 10.07 10.61 -12.52
N GLU A 265 8.83 10.20 -12.76
CA GLU A 265 8.46 8.79 -12.91
C GLU A 265 9.10 8.16 -14.13
N THR A 266 9.09 8.86 -15.27
CA THR A 266 9.79 8.39 -16.48
C THR A 266 11.29 8.30 -16.24
N ALA A 267 11.90 9.25 -15.55
CA ALA A 267 13.31 9.18 -15.16
C ALA A 267 13.60 8.01 -14.21
N HIS A 268 12.73 7.75 -13.22
CA HIS A 268 12.89 6.64 -12.29
C HIS A 268 12.75 5.29 -13.01
N ALA A 269 11.76 5.15 -13.89
CA ALA A 269 11.56 3.96 -14.73
C ALA A 269 12.77 3.68 -15.62
N GLN A 270 13.33 4.72 -16.27
CA GLN A 270 14.56 4.62 -17.04
C GLN A 270 15.75 4.19 -16.16
N SER A 271 15.86 4.73 -14.94
CA SER A 271 16.94 4.34 -14.02
C SER A 271 16.83 2.87 -13.58
N LEU A 272 15.62 2.36 -13.38
CA LEU A 272 15.38 0.97 -13.00
C LEU A 272 15.74 0.04 -14.17
N ALA A 273 15.31 0.40 -15.39
CA ALA A 273 15.67 -0.32 -16.61
C ALA A 273 17.18 -0.33 -16.86
N ALA A 274 17.88 0.78 -16.59
CA ALA A 274 19.34 0.87 -16.65
C ALA A 274 20.03 -0.05 -15.61
N LYS A 275 19.48 -0.12 -14.38
CA LYS A 275 19.98 -1.05 -13.35
C LYS A 275 19.75 -2.51 -13.73
N GLU A 276 18.61 -2.83 -14.35
CA GLU A 276 18.31 -4.19 -14.81
C GLU A 276 19.22 -4.62 -15.96
N THR A 277 19.43 -3.75 -16.95
CA THR A 277 20.35 -4.01 -18.07
C THR A 277 21.77 -4.21 -17.56
N ALA A 278 22.27 -3.33 -16.68
CA ALA A 278 23.57 -3.51 -16.04
C ALA A 278 23.69 -4.85 -15.29
N LYS A 279 22.64 -5.28 -14.57
CA LYS A 279 22.62 -6.61 -13.92
C LYS A 279 22.64 -7.77 -14.92
N ARG A 280 21.94 -7.64 -16.05
CA ARG A 280 21.97 -8.63 -17.14
C ARG A 280 23.36 -8.73 -17.74
N ASP A 281 24.00 -7.61 -18.03
CA ASP A 281 25.35 -7.56 -18.61
C ASP A 281 26.39 -8.16 -17.66
N ILE A 282 26.31 -7.86 -16.37
CA ILE A 282 27.17 -8.49 -15.34
C ILE A 282 26.96 -10.01 -15.31
N THR A 283 25.72 -10.48 -15.46
CA THR A 283 25.39 -11.91 -15.49
C THR A 283 25.98 -12.59 -16.72
N ILE A 284 25.85 -11.97 -17.90
CA ILE A 284 26.41 -12.46 -19.16
C ILE A 284 27.94 -12.51 -19.06
N ALA A 285 28.58 -11.42 -18.65
CA ALA A 285 30.03 -11.34 -18.48
C ALA A 285 30.57 -12.38 -17.48
N LYS A 286 29.85 -12.63 -16.38
CA LYS A 286 30.19 -13.73 -15.44
C LYS A 286 30.03 -15.11 -16.08
N GLY A 287 29.02 -15.30 -16.91
CA GLY A 287 28.82 -16.54 -17.68
C GLY A 287 29.97 -16.79 -18.65
N GLU A 288 30.37 -15.77 -19.40
CA GLU A 288 31.50 -15.82 -20.32
C GLU A 288 32.81 -16.09 -19.60
N ALA A 289 33.10 -15.37 -18.52
CA ALA A 289 34.30 -15.58 -17.70
C ALA A 289 34.40 -17.03 -17.17
N LYS A 290 33.30 -17.57 -16.64
CA LYS A 290 33.25 -18.98 -16.22
C LYS A 290 33.46 -19.94 -17.39
N SER A 291 32.91 -19.64 -18.57
CA SER A 291 33.10 -20.49 -19.75
C SER A 291 34.55 -20.51 -20.22
N ILE A 292 35.25 -19.38 -20.14
CA ILE A 292 36.67 -19.26 -20.49
C ILE A 292 37.52 -20.04 -19.48
N ASP A 293 37.22 -19.91 -18.19
CA ASP A 293 37.93 -20.63 -17.13
C ASP A 293 37.75 -22.16 -17.25
N ILE A 294 36.53 -22.63 -17.53
CA ILE A 294 36.26 -24.05 -17.79
C ILE A 294 37.03 -24.54 -19.02
N LYS A 295 37.10 -23.74 -20.09
CA LYS A 295 37.88 -24.11 -21.30
C LYS A 295 39.38 -24.15 -21.00
N ALA A 296 39.90 -23.14 -20.30
CA ALA A 296 41.31 -23.07 -19.93
C ALA A 296 41.74 -24.23 -19.03
N THR A 297 40.93 -24.57 -18.02
CA THR A 297 41.18 -25.72 -17.13
C THR A 297 41.05 -27.05 -17.87
N ALA A 298 40.09 -27.20 -18.78
CA ALA A 298 39.96 -28.38 -19.63
C ALA A 298 41.15 -28.55 -20.58
N GLU A 299 41.63 -27.48 -21.20
CA GLU A 299 42.83 -27.50 -22.07
C GLU A 299 44.11 -27.81 -21.30
N ALA A 300 44.29 -27.20 -20.12
CA ALA A 300 45.42 -27.50 -19.24
C ALA A 300 45.44 -28.98 -18.84
N SER A 301 44.27 -29.53 -18.48
CA SER A 301 44.11 -30.95 -18.16
C SER A 301 44.41 -31.86 -19.35
N ARG A 302 44.03 -31.47 -20.57
CA ARG A 302 44.35 -32.22 -21.80
C ARG A 302 45.86 -32.22 -22.07
N ARG A 303 46.53 -31.08 -21.92
CA ARG A 303 47.99 -30.97 -22.10
C ARG A 303 48.75 -31.83 -21.09
N LEU A 304 48.34 -31.81 -19.82
CA LEU A 304 48.92 -32.67 -18.79
C LEU A 304 48.82 -34.16 -19.15
N LYS A 305 47.65 -34.62 -19.59
CA LYS A 305 47.46 -36.02 -20.00
C LYS A 305 48.30 -36.42 -21.22
N MET A 306 48.51 -35.51 -22.18
CA MET A 306 49.40 -35.76 -23.31
C MET A 306 50.86 -35.89 -22.87
N LEU A 307 51.32 -34.97 -22.02
CA LEU A 307 52.69 -35.03 -21.46
C LEU A 307 52.90 -36.31 -20.63
N GLU A 308 51.91 -36.72 -19.85
CA GLU A 308 51.96 -37.98 -19.09
C GLU A 308 52.02 -39.20 -20.02
N ALA A 309 51.25 -39.20 -21.11
CA ALA A 309 51.31 -40.25 -22.12
C ALA A 309 52.65 -40.29 -22.87
N GLU A 310 53.25 -39.13 -23.18
CA GLU A 310 54.58 -39.04 -23.78
C GLU A 310 55.67 -39.53 -22.81
N ALA A 311 55.61 -39.14 -21.54
CA ALA A 311 56.54 -39.61 -20.52
C ALA A 311 56.45 -41.13 -20.33
N ALA A 312 55.24 -41.70 -20.29
CA ALA A 312 55.04 -43.14 -20.27
C ALA A 312 55.57 -43.82 -21.54
N GLY A 313 55.38 -43.19 -22.70
CA GLY A 313 55.94 -43.64 -23.97
C GLY A 313 57.47 -43.67 -23.94
N GLN A 314 58.12 -42.60 -23.48
CA GLN A 314 59.58 -42.54 -23.36
C GLN A 314 60.12 -43.57 -22.38
N ASN A 315 59.47 -43.75 -21.23
CA ASN A 315 59.85 -44.78 -20.26
C ASN A 315 59.75 -46.18 -20.88
N SER A 316 58.71 -46.49 -21.67
CA SER A 316 58.59 -47.78 -22.36
C SER A 316 59.69 -47.98 -23.42
N ILE A 317 60.10 -46.90 -24.11
CA ILE A 317 61.20 -46.94 -25.08
C ILE A 317 62.54 -47.16 -24.36
N GLU A 318 62.76 -46.50 -23.22
CA GLU A 318 63.94 -46.71 -22.38
C GLU A 318 64.00 -48.14 -21.82
N GLU A 319 62.87 -48.70 -21.39
CA GLU A 319 62.79 -50.11 -20.96
C GLU A 319 63.14 -51.08 -22.09
N VAL A 320 62.61 -50.86 -23.29
CA VAL A 320 62.97 -51.68 -24.47
C VAL A 320 64.45 -51.48 -24.83
N ARG A 321 64.98 -50.26 -24.77
CA ARG A 321 66.39 -49.95 -25.05
C ARG A 321 67.32 -50.62 -24.05
N THR A 322 67.00 -50.57 -22.76
CA THR A 322 67.79 -51.22 -21.69
C THR A 322 67.68 -52.74 -21.76
N ALA A 323 66.51 -53.29 -22.11
CA ALA A 323 66.35 -54.72 -22.39
C ALA A 323 67.19 -55.16 -23.61
N HIS A 324 67.21 -54.37 -24.69
CA HIS A 324 68.02 -54.65 -25.87
C HIS A 324 69.52 -54.57 -25.60
N LEU A 325 69.98 -53.60 -24.78
CA LEU A 325 71.36 -53.52 -24.31
C LEU A 325 71.75 -54.73 -23.46
N ARG A 326 70.84 -55.22 -22.58
CA ARG A 326 71.05 -56.43 -21.77
C ARG A 326 71.07 -57.72 -22.60
N ALA A 327 70.31 -57.78 -23.70
CA ALA A 327 70.38 -58.90 -24.63
C ALA A 327 71.72 -58.93 -25.37
N ARG A 328 72.20 -57.77 -25.84
CA ARG A 328 73.52 -57.64 -26.50
C ARG A 328 74.71 -58.00 -25.62
N THR A 329 74.64 -57.77 -24.30
CA THR A 329 75.68 -58.24 -23.37
C THR A 329 75.62 -59.74 -23.12
N LYS A 330 74.45 -60.38 -23.25
CA LYS A 330 74.27 -61.83 -23.08
C LYS A 330 74.70 -62.64 -24.31
N ASP A 331 74.62 -62.04 -25.50
CA ASP A 331 75.05 -62.63 -26.78
C ASP A 331 76.56 -62.51 -27.06
N GLY A 332 77.38 -62.17 -26.05
CA GLY A 332 78.85 -62.26 -26.12
C GLY A 332 79.58 -61.14 -26.89
N ILE A 333 78.89 -60.09 -27.34
CA ILE A 333 79.53 -58.96 -28.05
C ILE A 333 80.19 -57.98 -27.04
N GLY A 334 79.78 -58.00 -25.77
CA GLY A 334 80.34 -57.14 -24.71
C GLY A 334 81.81 -57.44 -24.38
N ASP A 335 82.24 -58.69 -24.51
CA ASP A 335 83.63 -59.07 -24.22
C ASP A 335 84.62 -58.56 -25.27
N LEU A 336 84.18 -58.42 -26.53
CA LEU A 336 85.03 -57.88 -27.60
C LEU A 336 85.19 -56.36 -27.49
N ALA A 337 84.17 -55.65 -26.98
CA ALA A 337 84.24 -54.21 -26.72
C ALA A 337 85.12 -53.89 -25.49
N ASN A 338 85.03 -54.68 -24.42
CA ASN A 338 85.92 -54.54 -23.26
C ASN A 338 87.37 -54.93 -23.60
N ALA A 339 87.57 -56.00 -24.38
CA ALA A 339 88.90 -56.38 -24.88
C ALA A 339 89.48 -55.31 -25.83
N ALA A 340 88.66 -54.63 -26.66
CA ALA A 340 89.13 -53.54 -27.52
C ALA A 340 89.52 -52.29 -26.74
N ILE A 341 88.85 -51.98 -25.63
CA ILE A 341 89.21 -50.86 -24.74
C ILE A 341 90.51 -51.18 -23.97
N GLU A 342 90.69 -52.42 -23.48
CA GLU A 342 91.97 -52.87 -22.89
C GLU A 342 93.11 -52.88 -23.92
N PHE A 343 92.85 -53.30 -25.17
CA PHE A 343 93.86 -53.27 -26.24
C PHE A 343 94.24 -51.84 -26.64
N ALA A 344 93.28 -50.92 -26.68
CA ALA A 344 93.53 -49.50 -26.97
C ALA A 344 94.31 -48.81 -25.84
N GLY A 345 94.01 -49.14 -24.58
CA GLY A 345 94.79 -48.69 -23.42
C GLY A 345 96.23 -49.20 -23.44
N ALA A 346 96.42 -50.50 -23.73
CA ALA A 346 97.75 -51.10 -23.85
C ALA A 346 98.58 -50.55 -25.04
N PHE A 347 97.92 -50.18 -26.15
CA PHE A 347 98.58 -49.52 -27.28
C PHE A 347 98.99 -48.07 -26.97
N ALA A 348 98.15 -47.32 -26.25
CA ALA A 348 98.45 -45.95 -25.83
C ALA A 348 99.66 -45.90 -24.87
N ASP A 349 99.77 -46.84 -23.94
CA ASP A 349 100.90 -46.90 -23.00
C ASP A 349 102.21 -47.35 -23.68
N ARG A 350 102.13 -48.18 -24.72
CA ARG A 350 103.31 -48.59 -25.52
C ARG A 350 103.79 -47.50 -26.49
N ALA A 351 102.87 -46.69 -27.02
CA ALA A 351 103.20 -45.52 -27.82
C ALA A 351 103.85 -44.40 -26.97
N ARG A 352 103.50 -44.29 -25.69
CA ARG A 352 104.07 -43.29 -24.77
C ARG A 352 105.50 -43.61 -24.30
N ASN A 353 105.87 -44.89 -24.25
CA ASN A 353 107.17 -45.36 -23.73
C ASN A 353 108.17 -45.82 -24.82
N GLY A 354 107.86 -45.69 -26.11
CA GLY A 354 108.67 -46.23 -27.22
C GLY A 354 109.42 -45.23 -28.11
N GLY A 355 109.33 -43.92 -27.88
CA GLY A 355 110.00 -42.89 -28.70
C GLY A 355 111.13 -42.20 -27.93
N GLY A 356 112.38 -42.41 -28.37
CA GLY A 356 113.63 -41.90 -27.80
C GLY A 356 113.65 -40.40 -27.46
N SER A 357 114.43 -39.98 -26.46
CA SER A 357 115.90 -39.80 -26.54
C SER A 357 116.29 -38.78 -27.63
N SER A 358 117.12 -37.79 -27.22
CA SER A 358 117.55 -36.58 -27.94
C SER A 358 116.48 -35.47 -27.97
N ASN A 359 116.68 -34.25 -27.47
CA ASN A 359 117.88 -33.44 -27.64
C ASN A 359 118.01 -32.37 -26.54
N LYS A 360 119.28 -32.13 -26.20
CA LYS A 360 119.85 -31.08 -25.38
C LYS A 360 119.93 -29.79 -26.21
N LYS A 361 119.56 -28.62 -25.67
CA LYS A 361 120.02 -27.25 -26.04
C LYS A 361 119.09 -26.24 -25.36
N ASP A 362 119.54 -25.51 -24.34
CA ASP A 362 120.43 -24.32 -24.37
C ASP A 362 119.61 -23.02 -24.33
N LYS A 363 119.90 -22.24 -23.28
CA LYS A 363 119.89 -20.76 -23.23
C LYS A 363 118.52 -20.06 -23.30
N SER A 364 118.26 -18.95 -22.60
CA SER A 364 119.04 -18.08 -21.71
C SER A 364 118.07 -17.35 -20.80
#